data_AF-A0A932ULX7-F1
#
_entry.id   AF-A0A932ULX7-F1
#
_cell.length_a   1.000
_cell.length_b   1.000
_cell.length_c   1.000
_cell.angle_alpha   90.00
_cell.angle_beta   90.00
_cell.angle_gamma   90.00
#
_symmetry.space_group_name_H-M   'P 1'
#
loop_
_entity.id
_entity.type
_entity.pdbx_description
1 polymer ?
#
loop_
_entity_poly.entity_id
_entity_poly.type
_entity_poly.pdbx_seq_one_letter_code
_entity_poly.pdbx_strand_id
1 'polypeptide(L)'
;MIAFTGDPVRDRNQRVADQGTHSGAPLLAAAGVANLTELSTGEVQRQINGQGDELTARLNESFRQRGIKGCGYNVGSIVRFHVGDTAEELGLPYPTDSRLDKPHGELGKRITLAMLLEGVHVGGDAKSFLNAAMTDDDIREIARAYDRTLERLDAEGAI
;
A
#
# COMPACT_ATOMS: atom_id res chain seq x y z
N MET A 1 -19.13 18.95 -18.37
CA MET A 1 -19.03 19.56 -19.72
C MET A 1 -18.80 21.05 -19.53
N ILE A 2 -17.69 21.62 -20.00
CA ILE A 2 -17.45 23.07 -19.92
C ILE A 2 -18.53 23.77 -20.77
N ALA A 3 -19.40 24.54 -20.12
CA ALA A 3 -20.51 25.22 -20.77
C ALA A 3 -20.02 26.25 -21.79
N PHE A 4 -20.79 26.41 -22.87
CA PHE A 4 -20.65 27.56 -23.77
C PHE A 4 -21.00 28.82 -22.99
N THR A 5 -20.18 29.86 -23.13
CA THR A 5 -20.41 31.15 -22.45
C THR A 5 -21.02 32.19 -23.40
N GLY A 6 -21.06 31.92 -24.71
CA GLY A 6 -21.56 32.85 -25.72
C GLY A 6 -20.49 33.81 -26.26
N ASP A 7 -19.25 33.70 -25.78
CA ASP A 7 -18.07 34.38 -26.35
C ASP A 7 -17.47 33.48 -27.44
N PRO A 8 -17.54 33.86 -28.73
CA PRO A 8 -17.09 33.01 -29.83
C PRO A 8 -15.57 32.73 -29.82
N VAL A 9 -14.77 33.66 -29.31
CA VAL A 9 -13.30 33.51 -29.30
C VAL A 9 -12.91 32.53 -28.21
N ARG A 10 -13.49 32.68 -27.01
CA ARG A 10 -13.28 31.76 -25.89
C ARG A 10 -13.83 30.38 -26.20
N ASP A 11 -15.07 30.27 -26.68
CA ASP A 11 -15.75 28.99 -26.89
C ASP A 11 -15.07 28.16 -28.00
N ARG A 12 -14.39 28.83 -28.95
CA ARG A 12 -13.60 28.18 -30.00
C ARG A 12 -12.18 27.81 -29.56
N ASN A 13 -11.48 28.70 -28.85
CA ASN A 13 -10.03 28.58 -28.65
C ASN A 13 -9.61 28.19 -27.23
N GLN A 14 -10.50 28.31 -26.25
CA GLN A 14 -10.19 28.11 -24.83
C GLN A 14 -11.08 27.04 -24.17
N ARG A 15 -12.01 26.44 -24.91
CA ARG A 15 -12.80 25.29 -24.45
C ARG A 15 -12.06 23.99 -24.78
N VAL A 16 -11.75 23.20 -23.77
CA VAL A 16 -11.21 21.84 -23.95
C VAL A 16 -12.36 20.84 -24.02
N ALA A 17 -12.42 20.05 -25.08
CA ALA A 17 -13.37 18.96 -25.18
C ALA A 17 -12.95 17.84 -24.22
N ASP A 18 -13.81 17.53 -23.25
CA ASP A 18 -13.66 16.41 -22.34
C ASP A 18 -14.89 15.49 -22.52
N GLN A 19 -14.63 14.26 -22.95
CA GLN A 19 -15.63 13.27 -23.34
C GLN A 19 -15.29 11.93 -22.69
N GLY A 20 -16.29 11.12 -22.38
CA GLY A 20 -16.08 9.76 -21.91
C GLY A 20 -17.40 9.02 -21.71
N THR A 21 -17.56 7.88 -22.37
CA THR A 21 -18.80 7.08 -22.37
C THR A 21 -19.25 6.68 -20.96
N HIS A 22 -18.30 6.46 -20.05
CA HIS A 22 -18.56 6.06 -18.66
C HIS A 22 -18.21 7.16 -17.63
N SER A 23 -17.75 8.32 -18.08
CA SER A 23 -17.45 9.45 -17.19
C SER A 23 -18.75 9.93 -16.53
N GLY A 24 -18.82 9.82 -15.20
CA GLY A 24 -20.04 10.16 -14.45
C GLY A 24 -21.18 9.15 -14.61
N ALA A 25 -20.89 7.90 -15.00
CA ALA A 25 -21.90 6.84 -15.04
C ALA A 25 -22.65 6.75 -13.69
N PRO A 26 -23.99 6.66 -13.68
CA PRO A 26 -24.78 6.74 -12.43
C PRO A 26 -24.37 5.73 -11.36
N LEU A 27 -23.98 4.52 -11.76
CA LEU A 27 -23.51 3.49 -10.83
C LEU A 27 -22.21 3.92 -10.11
N LEU A 28 -21.24 4.46 -10.86
CA LEU A 28 -19.98 4.94 -10.29
C LEU A 28 -20.20 6.16 -9.40
N ALA A 29 -21.08 7.08 -9.81
CA ALA A 29 -21.44 8.24 -9.01
C ALA A 29 -22.12 7.85 -7.69
N ALA A 30 -23.07 6.91 -7.73
CA ALA A 30 -23.75 6.41 -6.54
C ALA A 30 -22.78 5.71 -5.57
N ALA A 31 -21.91 4.82 -6.08
CA ALA A 31 -20.88 4.16 -5.28
C ALA A 31 -19.88 5.16 -4.68
N GLY A 32 -19.47 6.17 -5.45
CA GLY A 32 -18.59 7.24 -5.00
C GLY A 32 -19.20 8.08 -3.87
N VAL A 33 -20.47 8.49 -4.01
CA VAL A 33 -21.18 9.23 -2.95
C VAL A 33 -21.30 8.39 -1.68
N ALA A 34 -21.67 7.12 -1.78
CA ALA A 34 -21.76 6.22 -0.63
C ALA A 34 -20.42 6.10 0.10
N ASN A 35 -19.35 5.79 -0.63
CA ASN A 35 -18.00 5.63 -0.08
C ASN A 35 -17.49 6.94 0.55
N LEU A 36 -17.58 8.07 -0.15
CA LEU A 36 -17.13 9.36 0.39
C LEU A 36 -17.95 9.81 1.59
N THR A 37 -19.23 9.45 1.68
CA THR A 37 -20.06 9.73 2.86
C THR A 37 -19.54 8.96 4.07
N GLU A 38 -19.23 7.67 3.92
CA GLU A 38 -18.64 6.84 4.97
C GLU A 38 -17.26 7.36 5.40
N LEU A 39 -16.43 7.75 4.43
CA LEU A 39 -15.08 8.28 4.68
C LEU A 39 -15.06 9.73 5.20
N SER A 40 -16.19 10.43 5.22
CA SER A 40 -16.24 11.88 5.47
C SER A 40 -15.79 12.30 6.87
N THR A 41 -15.90 11.41 7.87
CA THR A 41 -15.53 11.69 9.27
C THR A 41 -14.03 11.57 9.54
N GLY A 42 -13.30 10.94 8.61
CA GLY A 42 -11.88 10.62 8.79
C GLY A 42 -11.60 9.45 9.75
N GLU A 43 -12.61 8.82 10.34
CA GLU A 43 -12.44 7.75 11.33
C GLU A 43 -11.79 6.51 10.71
N VAL A 44 -12.30 6.08 9.56
CA VAL A 44 -11.75 4.96 8.80
C VAL A 44 -10.28 5.20 8.47
N GLN A 45 -9.93 6.40 8.01
CA GLN A 45 -8.57 6.78 7.65
C GLN A 45 -7.64 6.72 8.87
N ARG A 46 -8.09 7.23 10.03
CA ARG A 46 -7.32 7.15 11.28
C ARG A 46 -7.11 5.70 11.72
N GLN A 47 -8.16 4.86 11.63
CA GLN A 47 -8.08 3.44 11.96
C GLN A 47 -7.04 2.73 11.07
N ILE A 48 -7.20 2.79 9.75
CA ILE A 48 -6.32 2.05 8.83
C ILE A 48 -4.87 2.57 8.84
N ASN A 49 -4.67 3.86 9.14
CA ASN A 49 -3.33 4.41 9.32
C ASN A 49 -2.68 3.88 10.60
N GLY A 50 -3.43 3.82 11.71
CA GLY A 50 -2.94 3.21 12.96
C GLY A 50 -2.63 1.72 12.79
N GLN A 51 -3.44 0.99 12.02
CA GLN A 51 -3.14 -0.39 11.65
C GLN A 51 -1.87 -0.51 10.80
N GLY A 52 -1.61 0.46 9.92
CA GLY A 52 -0.36 0.57 9.17
C GLY A 52 0.86 0.74 10.08
N ASP A 53 0.76 1.63 11.06
CA ASP A 53 1.81 1.88 12.05
C ASP A 53 2.07 0.62 12.90
N GLU A 54 1.00 -0.05 13.35
CA GLU A 54 1.09 -1.30 14.11
C GLU A 54 1.77 -2.41 13.31
N LEU A 55 1.34 -2.62 12.06
CA LEU A 55 1.92 -3.64 11.20
C LEU A 55 3.42 -3.36 10.98
N THR A 56 3.79 -2.13 10.63
CA THR A 56 5.19 -1.72 10.46
C THR A 56 6.02 -1.99 11.71
N ALA A 57 5.51 -1.66 12.91
CA ALA A 57 6.20 -1.90 14.17
C ALA A 57 6.45 -3.39 14.40
N ARG A 58 5.45 -4.25 14.15
CA ARG A 58 5.57 -5.71 14.27
C ARG A 58 6.57 -6.30 13.28
N LEU A 59 6.60 -5.82 12.05
CA LEU A 59 7.56 -6.28 11.04
C LEU A 59 9.01 -5.94 11.41
N ASN A 60 9.24 -4.71 11.86
CA ASN A 60 10.57 -4.30 12.32
C ASN A 60 11.01 -5.11 13.54
N GLU A 61 10.09 -5.45 14.43
CA GLU A 61 10.36 -6.33 15.56
C GLU A 61 10.76 -7.75 15.10
N SER A 62 10.08 -8.31 14.09
CA SER A 62 10.45 -9.61 13.50
C SER A 62 11.85 -9.61 12.89
N PHE A 63 12.23 -8.58 12.12
CA PHE A 63 13.60 -8.44 11.62
C PHE A 63 14.62 -8.44 12.74
N ARG A 64 14.36 -7.63 13.78
CA ARG A 64 15.25 -7.49 14.95
C ARG A 64 15.40 -8.80 15.74
N GLN A 65 14.30 -9.50 16.00
CA GLN A 65 14.32 -10.76 16.75
C GLN A 65 15.07 -11.88 16.02
N ARG A 66 14.96 -11.92 14.69
CA ARG A 66 15.60 -12.94 13.84
C ARG A 66 17.04 -12.59 13.47
N GLY A 67 17.48 -11.34 13.69
CA GLY A 67 18.79 -10.88 13.24
C GLY A 67 18.91 -10.75 11.72
N ILE A 68 17.77 -10.68 11.01
CA ILE A 68 17.73 -10.55 9.55
C ILE A 68 17.83 -9.07 9.19
N LYS A 69 18.72 -8.75 8.26
CA LYS A 69 18.86 -7.37 7.76
C LYS A 69 17.60 -6.99 6.99
N GLY A 70 16.90 -5.96 7.44
CA GLY A 70 15.71 -5.45 6.78
C GLY A 70 15.04 -4.32 7.57
N CYS A 71 14.00 -3.74 6.97
CA CYS A 71 13.15 -2.76 7.63
C CYS A 71 11.74 -2.71 7.00
N GLY A 72 10.76 -2.35 7.81
CA GLY A 72 9.42 -1.95 7.38
C GLY A 72 9.23 -0.43 7.50
N TYR A 73 8.44 0.14 6.59
CA TYR A 73 7.96 1.52 6.68
C TYR A 73 6.56 1.64 6.10
N ASN A 74 5.85 2.70 6.46
CA ASN A 74 4.53 2.99 5.92
C ASN A 74 4.31 4.48 5.69
N VAL A 75 3.35 4.76 4.81
CA VAL A 75 2.70 6.07 4.70
C VAL A 75 1.21 5.81 4.87
N GLY A 76 0.70 6.05 6.07
CA GLY A 76 -0.66 5.66 6.44
C GLY A 76 -0.86 4.14 6.32
N SER A 77 -1.92 3.72 5.63
CA SER A 77 -2.30 2.32 5.43
C SER A 77 -1.54 1.58 4.32
N ILE A 78 -0.54 2.21 3.71
CA ILE A 78 0.32 1.57 2.70
C ILE A 78 1.63 1.18 3.38
N VAL A 79 1.82 -0.12 3.58
CA VAL A 79 2.97 -0.69 4.28
C VAL A 79 3.90 -1.36 3.29
N ARG A 80 5.19 -1.12 3.43
CA ARG A 80 6.23 -1.76 2.62
C ARG A 80 7.32 -2.32 3.52
N PHE A 81 7.87 -3.46 3.13
CA PHE A 81 9.03 -4.04 3.80
C PHE A 81 10.16 -4.30 2.81
N HIS A 82 11.36 -4.09 3.30
CA HIS A 82 12.62 -4.26 2.60
C HIS A 82 13.46 -5.28 3.31
N VAL A 83 13.87 -6.31 2.59
CA VAL A 83 14.84 -7.29 3.07
C VAL A 83 16.20 -6.96 2.45
N GLY A 84 17.27 -7.01 3.24
CA GLY A 84 18.64 -6.71 2.83
C GLY A 84 19.09 -5.25 3.01
N ASP A 85 18.17 -4.33 3.31
CA ASP A 85 18.47 -2.91 3.55
C ASP A 85 17.84 -2.44 4.87
N THR A 86 18.61 -1.68 5.64
CA THR A 86 18.15 -1.02 6.87
C THR A 86 17.43 0.29 6.58
N ALA A 87 16.68 0.78 7.57
CA ALA A 87 15.99 2.06 7.45
C ALA A 87 16.95 3.23 7.19
N GLU A 88 18.12 3.21 7.83
CA GLU A 88 19.17 4.22 7.66
C GLU A 88 19.74 4.22 6.24
N GLU A 89 20.05 3.04 5.69
CA GLU A 89 20.54 2.91 4.32
C GLU A 89 19.54 3.44 3.29
N LEU A 90 18.24 3.39 3.59
CA LEU A 90 17.17 3.85 2.71
C LEU A 90 16.73 5.30 2.97
N GLY A 91 17.34 5.98 3.94
CA GLY A 91 17.01 7.37 4.30
C GLY A 91 15.64 7.53 4.96
N LEU A 92 15.09 6.48 5.56
CA LEU A 92 13.78 6.54 6.24
C LEU A 92 13.88 7.34 7.56
N PRO A 93 12.80 8.04 7.98
CA PRO A 93 11.44 8.00 7.44
C PRO A 93 11.16 8.97 6.28
N TYR A 94 12.15 9.75 5.82
CA TYR A 94 12.00 10.68 4.71
C TYR A 94 12.63 10.07 3.45
N PRO A 95 11.91 9.19 2.74
CA PRO A 95 12.49 8.35 1.69
C PRO A 95 13.17 9.19 0.60
N THR A 96 14.48 9.10 0.53
CA THR A 96 15.29 9.73 -0.53
C THR A 96 15.92 8.73 -1.49
N ASP A 97 15.84 7.43 -1.18
CA ASP A 97 16.51 6.38 -1.93
C ASP A 97 15.60 5.72 -2.97
N SER A 98 16.04 5.71 -4.23
CA SER A 98 15.32 5.08 -5.35
C SER A 98 15.07 3.57 -5.19
N ARG A 99 15.79 2.87 -4.31
CA ARG A 99 15.55 1.45 -3.98
C ARG A 99 14.15 1.23 -3.41
N LEU A 100 13.57 2.25 -2.78
CA LEU A 100 12.20 2.22 -2.25
C LEU A 100 11.11 2.15 -3.33
N ASP A 101 11.45 2.42 -4.60
CA ASP A 101 10.55 2.23 -5.73
C ASP A 101 10.85 0.96 -6.52
N LYS A 102 12.01 0.34 -6.27
CA LYS A 102 12.45 -0.83 -7.01
C LYS A 102 11.76 -2.10 -6.49
N PRO A 103 11.45 -3.03 -7.41
CA PRO A 103 11.02 -4.37 -7.04
C PRO A 103 12.17 -5.11 -6.35
N HIS A 104 11.85 -6.08 -5.50
CA HIS A 104 12.83 -6.98 -4.87
C HIS A 104 13.30 -8.09 -5.83
N GLY A 105 12.93 -7.99 -7.11
CA GLY A 105 13.31 -8.95 -8.13
C GLY A 105 12.83 -10.37 -7.80
N GLU A 106 13.75 -11.34 -7.85
CA GLU A 106 13.42 -12.73 -7.55
C GLU A 106 13.05 -12.94 -6.08
N LEU A 107 13.67 -12.20 -5.16
CA LEU A 107 13.33 -12.25 -3.74
C LEU A 107 11.89 -11.79 -3.50
N GLY A 108 11.44 -10.74 -4.21
CA GLY A 108 10.05 -10.26 -4.12
C GLY A 108 9.01 -11.32 -4.52
N LYS A 109 9.32 -12.14 -5.52
CA LYS A 109 8.47 -13.28 -5.92
C LYS A 109 8.45 -14.37 -4.86
N ARG A 110 9.62 -14.73 -4.31
CA ARG A 110 9.72 -15.74 -3.25
C ARG A 110 8.97 -15.32 -1.99
N ILE A 111 9.09 -14.05 -1.60
CA ILE A 111 8.30 -13.44 -0.53
C ILE A 111 6.80 -13.58 -0.82
N THR A 112 6.36 -13.25 -2.04
CA THR A 112 4.93 -13.33 -2.41
C THR A 112 4.42 -14.77 -2.32
N LEU A 113 5.19 -15.75 -2.80
CA LEU A 113 4.83 -17.17 -2.74
C LEU A 113 4.84 -17.70 -1.29
N ALA A 114 5.83 -17.29 -0.49
CA ALA A 114 5.91 -17.68 0.91
C ALA A 114 4.71 -17.13 1.71
N MET A 115 4.33 -15.87 1.50
CA MET A 115 3.12 -15.28 2.11
C MET A 115 1.85 -16.03 1.69
N LEU A 116 1.72 -16.40 0.41
CA LEU A 116 0.58 -17.18 -0.08
C LEU A 116 0.46 -18.55 0.59
N LEU A 117 1.60 -19.21 0.86
CA LEU A 117 1.62 -20.47 1.62
C LEU A 117 1.18 -20.28 3.08
N GLU A 118 1.32 -19.08 3.62
CA GLU A 118 0.80 -18.69 4.94
C GLU A 118 -0.67 -18.21 4.89
N GLY A 119 -1.33 -18.30 3.74
CA GLY A 119 -2.73 -17.90 3.56
C GLY A 119 -2.94 -16.40 3.34
N VAL A 120 -1.86 -15.62 3.24
CA VAL A 120 -1.94 -14.15 3.12
C VAL A 120 -1.45 -13.72 1.74
N HIS A 121 -2.30 -13.01 0.99
CA HIS A 121 -1.87 -12.38 -0.25
C HIS A 121 -1.39 -10.96 -0.01
N VAL A 122 -0.18 -10.67 -0.46
CA VAL A 122 0.39 -9.32 -0.44
C VAL A 122 0.67 -8.91 -1.88
N GLY A 123 0.52 -7.61 -2.16
CA GLY A 123 0.85 -7.07 -3.46
C GLY A 123 2.31 -7.34 -3.79
N GLY A 124 2.59 -7.58 -5.08
CA GLY A 124 3.95 -7.89 -5.56
C GLY A 124 4.99 -6.90 -5.04
N ASP A 125 6.19 -7.41 -4.76
CA ASP A 125 7.29 -6.68 -4.12
C ASP A 125 6.98 -6.16 -2.74
N ALA A 126 6.41 -7.01 -1.90
CA ALA A 126 6.40 -6.75 -0.47
C ALA A 126 5.59 -5.50 -0.08
N LYS A 127 4.51 -5.22 -0.82
CA LYS A 127 3.62 -4.06 -0.59
C LYS A 127 2.27 -4.53 -0.08
N SER A 128 1.83 -3.95 1.03
CA SER A 128 0.55 -4.25 1.66
C SER A 128 -0.33 -3.01 1.69
N PHE A 129 -1.54 -3.17 1.16
CA PHE A 129 -2.58 -2.15 1.18
C PHE A 129 -3.65 -2.59 2.17
N LEU A 130 -3.74 -1.89 3.30
CA LEU A 130 -4.77 -2.18 4.30
C LEU A 130 -6.09 -1.52 3.89
N ASN A 131 -7.20 -2.08 4.35
CA ASN A 131 -8.53 -1.59 4.03
C ASN A 131 -9.45 -1.62 5.27
N ALA A 132 -10.57 -0.90 5.18
CA ALA A 132 -11.48 -0.70 6.30
C ALA A 132 -12.17 -1.97 6.82
N ALA A 133 -12.16 -3.07 6.06
CA ALA A 133 -12.73 -4.33 6.50
C ALA A 133 -11.78 -5.15 7.39
N MET A 134 -10.50 -4.76 7.46
CA MET A 134 -9.50 -5.45 8.28
C MET A 134 -9.67 -5.11 9.76
N THR A 135 -9.61 -6.15 10.58
CA THR A 135 -9.60 -6.11 12.04
C THR A 135 -8.17 -6.15 12.59
N ASP A 136 -8.00 -5.86 13.87
CA ASP A 136 -6.70 -5.99 14.54
C ASP A 136 -6.19 -7.44 14.55
N ASP A 137 -7.10 -8.43 14.51
CA ASP A 137 -6.75 -9.84 14.35
C ASP A 137 -6.15 -10.12 12.97
N ASP A 138 -6.70 -9.52 11.91
CA ASP A 138 -6.14 -9.62 10.56
C ASP A 138 -4.72 -9.01 10.52
N ILE A 139 -4.51 -7.85 11.15
CA ILE A 139 -3.17 -7.23 11.23
C ILE A 139 -2.19 -8.14 11.96
N ARG A 140 -2.61 -8.76 13.06
CA ARG A 140 -1.78 -9.73 13.80
C ARG A 140 -1.50 -10.98 12.98
N GLU A 141 -2.46 -11.48 12.21
CA GLU A 141 -2.28 -12.62 11.32
C GLU A 141 -1.29 -12.31 10.20
N ILE A 142 -1.42 -11.16 9.54
CA ILE A 142 -0.49 -10.69 8.50
C ILE A 142 0.92 -10.59 9.06
N ALA A 143 1.09 -9.98 10.24
CA ALA A 143 2.40 -9.88 10.88
C ALA A 143 3.03 -11.26 11.17
N ARG A 144 2.23 -12.23 11.65
CA ARG A 144 2.71 -13.60 11.88
C ARG A 144 3.05 -14.32 10.58
N ALA A 145 2.29 -14.11 9.51
CA ALA A 145 2.59 -14.67 8.20
C ALA A 145 3.92 -14.14 7.65
N TYR A 146 4.21 -12.86 7.85
CA TYR A 146 5.51 -12.29 7.51
C TYR A 146 6.64 -12.89 8.31
N ASP A 147 6.46 -13.03 9.63
CA ASP A 147 7.48 -13.63 10.48
C ASP A 147 7.85 -15.05 10.02
N ARG A 148 6.84 -15.88 9.73
CA ARG A 148 7.04 -17.25 9.18
C ARG A 148 7.61 -17.25 7.76
N THR A 149 7.30 -16.23 6.96
CA THR A 149 7.92 -16.03 5.64
C THR A 149 9.41 -15.74 5.76
N LEU A 150 9.81 -14.88 6.69
CA LEU A 150 11.24 -14.62 6.97
C LEU A 150 11.94 -15.90 7.42
N GLU A 151 11.32 -16.69 8.29
CA GLU A 151 11.84 -18.00 8.69
C GLU A 151 12.09 -18.94 7.52
N ARG A 152 11.10 -19.06 6.63
CA ARG A 152 11.20 -19.95 5.47
C ARG A 152 12.32 -19.53 4.56
N LEU A 153 12.41 -18.24 4.24
CA LEU A 153 13.41 -17.72 3.32
C LEU A 153 14.84 -17.84 3.89
N ASP A 154 15.01 -17.63 5.19
CA ASP A 154 16.29 -17.83 5.89
C ASP A 154 16.70 -19.31 5.87
N ALA A 155 15.77 -20.22 6.18
CA ALA A 155 16.02 -21.67 6.11
C ALA A 155 16.37 -22.18 4.69
N GLU A 156 15.89 -21.49 3.65
CA GLU A 156 16.21 -21.76 2.25
C GLU A 156 17.53 -21.12 1.79
N GLY A 157 18.19 -20.30 2.64
CA GLY A 157 19.38 -19.52 2.29
C GLY A 157 19.10 -18.44 1.23
N ALA A 158 17.86 -17.95 1.18
CA ALA A 158 17.43 -16.94 0.21
C ALA A 158 17.65 -15.50 0.70
N ILE A 159 17.86 -15.31 2.00
CA ILE A 159 18.10 -14.02 2.68
C ILE A 159 19.14 -14.17 3.78
#